data_AF-A0A329RTX6-F1
#
_entry.id   AF-A0A329RTX6-F1
#
_cell.length_a   1.000
_cell.length_b   1.000
_cell.length_c   1.000
_cell.angle_alpha   90.00
_cell.angle_beta   90.00
_cell.angle_gamma   90.00
#
_symmetry.space_group_name_H-M   'P 1'
#
loop_
_entity.id
_entity.type
_entity.pdbx_description
1 polymer ?
#
loop_
_entity_poly.entity_id
_entity_poly.type
_entity_poly.pdbx_seq_one_letter_code
_entity_poly.pdbx_strand_id
1 'polypeptide(L)'
;MKIGGDLPPFFGVNAALAACLYLVDVGLNSSIEYGDLPGQDALDNSSDSIVSFVQVLLQIAALVNLLMLLGGTFLFRSGLFGMLYSHFRLVLLVHPLYICLTIILGIARMNLLSSENAHHVDIWDAQDYAAFSGIHKIAAMCYYACSIYAVEKLRDRKYYSHEFWMRK
;
A
#
# COMPACT_ATOMS: atom_id res chain seq x y z
N MET A 1 -10.68 15.28 -33.76
CA MET A 1 -11.80 15.00 -32.84
C MET A 1 -11.24 14.96 -31.43
N LYS A 2 -11.58 15.94 -30.58
CA LYS A 2 -11.03 16.08 -29.23
C LYS A 2 -11.76 15.08 -28.31
N ILE A 3 -11.27 13.85 -28.25
CA ILE A 3 -11.80 12.86 -27.31
C ILE A 3 -11.15 13.18 -25.96
N GLY A 4 -11.79 14.01 -25.16
CA GLY A 4 -11.25 14.41 -23.87
C GLY A 4 -12.37 14.53 -22.86
N GLY A 5 -12.69 13.41 -22.19
CA GLY A 5 -13.39 13.50 -20.92
C GLY A 5 -12.53 14.33 -19.96
N ASP A 6 -13.14 15.28 -19.27
CA ASP A 6 -12.43 16.05 -18.25
C ASP A 6 -12.01 15.12 -17.11
N LEU A 7 -10.84 15.40 -16.52
CA LEU A 7 -10.46 14.71 -15.29
C LEU A 7 -11.46 15.05 -14.19
N PRO A 8 -11.76 14.10 -13.29
CA PRO A 8 -12.65 14.38 -12.18
C PRO A 8 -12.08 15.51 -11.31
N PRO A 9 -12.94 16.38 -10.75
CA PRO A 9 -12.51 17.62 -10.09
C PRO A 9 -11.56 17.39 -8.90
N PHE A 10 -11.65 16.23 -8.24
CA PHE A 10 -10.80 15.86 -7.10
C PHE A 10 -9.65 14.91 -7.46
N PHE A 11 -9.37 14.69 -8.75
CA PHE A 11 -8.28 13.79 -9.16
C PHE A 11 -6.94 14.21 -8.57
N GLY A 12 -6.59 15.49 -8.68
CA GLY A 12 -5.32 16.01 -8.17
C GLY A 12 -5.18 15.85 -6.66
N VAL A 13 -6.26 16.08 -5.92
CA VAL A 13 -6.31 15.91 -4.46
C VAL A 13 -6.09 14.44 -4.09
N ASN A 14 -6.81 13.52 -4.72
CA ASN A 14 -6.68 12.09 -4.45
C ASN A 14 -5.30 11.54 -4.87
N ALA A 15 -4.72 12.05 -5.96
CA ALA A 15 -3.38 11.69 -6.39
C ALA A 15 -2.30 12.20 -5.40
N ALA A 16 -2.43 13.44 -4.92
CA ALA A 16 -1.55 13.99 -3.89
C ALA A 16 -1.70 13.22 -2.57
N LEU A 17 -2.93 12.91 -2.15
CA LEU A 17 -3.20 12.09 -0.98
C LEU A 17 -2.56 10.71 -1.10
N ALA A 18 -2.67 10.07 -2.27
CA ALA A 18 -2.02 8.78 -2.53
C ALA A 18 -0.51 8.89 -2.32
N ALA A 19 0.13 9.90 -2.93
CA ALA A 19 1.57 10.14 -2.79
C ALA A 19 1.97 10.35 -1.31
N CYS A 20 1.23 11.16 -0.56
CA CYS A 20 1.48 11.37 0.86
C CYS A 20 1.37 10.07 1.67
N LEU A 21 0.31 9.29 1.47
CA LEU A 21 0.09 8.02 2.17
C LEU A 21 1.23 7.04 1.90
N TYR A 22 1.66 6.91 0.64
CA TYR A 22 2.77 6.02 0.28
C TYR A 22 4.11 6.51 0.81
N LEU A 23 4.38 7.82 0.84
CA LEU A 23 5.60 8.37 1.42
C LEU A 23 5.70 8.10 2.92
N VAL A 24 4.58 8.25 3.65
CA VAL A 24 4.55 7.94 5.08
C VAL A 24 4.72 6.44 5.29
N ASP A 25 4.03 5.59 4.53
CA ASP A 25 4.17 4.14 4.61
C ASP A 25 5.62 3.68 4.30
N VAL A 26 6.29 4.27 3.30
CA VAL A 26 7.72 4.03 3.03
C VAL A 26 8.59 4.38 4.24
N GLY A 27 8.31 5.53 4.86
CA GLY A 27 9.02 6.00 6.05
C GLY A 27 8.90 5.00 7.20
N LEU A 28 7.66 4.61 7.54
CA LEU A 28 7.39 3.62 8.59
C LEU A 28 8.01 2.26 8.25
N ASN A 29 7.82 1.77 7.03
CA ASN A 29 8.36 0.48 6.58
C ASN A 29 9.89 0.42 6.63
N SER A 30 10.55 1.58 6.51
CA SER A 30 12.00 1.69 6.60
C SER A 30 12.50 1.85 8.03
N SER A 31 11.71 2.44 8.94
CA SER A 31 12.12 2.74 10.32
C SER A 31 11.77 1.65 11.32
N ILE A 32 10.68 0.92 11.10
CA ILE A 32 10.05 0.04 12.10
C ILE A 32 10.91 -1.18 12.51
N GLU A 33 12.00 -1.43 11.80
CA GLU A 33 12.93 -2.54 12.09
C GLU A 33 14.26 -2.09 12.67
N TYR A 34 14.49 -0.77 12.78
CA TYR A 34 15.75 -0.17 13.25
C TYR A 34 15.52 0.82 14.40
N GLY A 35 14.32 0.82 15.00
CA GLY A 35 13.94 1.74 16.07
C GLY A 35 14.72 1.55 17.37
N ASP A 36 15.23 0.35 17.63
CA ASP A 36 15.93 0.02 18.87
C ASP A 36 17.44 0.27 18.77
N LEU A 37 17.85 1.48 19.11
CA LEU A 37 19.22 1.77 19.52
C LEU A 37 19.47 1.14 20.91
N PRO A 38 20.69 0.63 21.19
CA PRO A 38 20.97 -0.03 22.47
C PRO A 38 20.76 0.93 23.66
N GLY A 39 19.77 0.63 24.50
CA GLY A 39 19.45 1.36 25.75
C GLY A 39 17.99 1.76 25.97
N GLN A 40 17.05 1.28 25.15
CA GLN A 40 15.63 1.68 25.21
C GLN A 40 14.77 0.64 25.97
N ASP A 41 14.00 1.13 26.96
CA ASP A 41 13.25 0.33 27.96
C ASP A 41 11.95 -0.28 27.38
N ALA A 42 11.33 -1.21 28.14
CA ALA A 42 10.10 -1.94 27.80
C ALA A 42 8.86 -1.10 27.37
N LEU A 43 8.94 0.23 27.44
CA LEU A 43 7.95 1.16 26.87
C LEU A 43 7.94 1.11 25.32
N ASP A 44 9.04 0.70 24.68
CA ASP A 44 9.19 0.70 23.22
C ASP A 44 8.45 -0.43 22.50
N ASN A 45 8.23 -1.58 23.14
CA ASN A 45 7.41 -2.67 22.58
C ASN A 45 5.96 -2.19 22.27
N SER A 46 5.43 -1.27 23.08
CA SER A 46 4.14 -0.66 22.82
C SER A 46 4.20 0.33 21.65
N SER A 47 5.34 0.98 21.43
CA SER A 47 5.54 1.92 20.32
C SER A 47 5.57 1.17 18.98
N ASP A 48 6.32 0.08 18.88
CA ASP A 48 6.47 -0.70 17.65
C ASP A 48 5.17 -1.37 17.18
N SER A 49 4.37 -1.84 18.15
CA SER A 49 3.04 -2.38 17.86
C SER A 49 2.07 -1.30 17.38
N ILE A 50 2.12 -0.09 17.94
CA ILE A 50 1.34 1.07 17.47
C ILE A 50 1.77 1.45 16.06
N VAL A 51 3.07 1.53 15.78
CA VAL A 51 3.57 1.89 14.44
C VAL A 51 3.15 0.85 13.40
N SER A 52 3.21 -0.44 13.75
CA SER A 52 2.77 -1.54 12.86
C SER A 52 1.28 -1.43 12.55
N PHE A 53 0.47 -1.11 13.55
CA PHE A 53 -0.97 -0.89 13.38
C PHE A 53 -1.26 0.34 12.49
N VAL A 54 -0.57 1.45 12.73
CA VAL A 54 -0.68 2.67 11.90
C VAL A 54 -0.29 2.39 10.45
N GLN A 55 0.74 1.59 10.21
CA GLN A 55 1.16 1.19 8.87
C GLN A 55 0.03 0.45 8.13
N VAL A 56 -0.63 -0.51 8.77
CA VAL A 56 -1.79 -1.22 8.17
C VAL A 56 -2.95 -0.26 7.88
N LEU A 57 -3.24 0.68 8.79
CA LEU A 57 -4.28 1.69 8.57
C LEU A 57 -3.97 2.61 7.37
N LEU A 58 -2.71 3.03 7.23
CA LEU A 58 -2.26 3.82 6.07
C LEU A 58 -2.45 3.05 4.76
N GLN A 59 -2.11 1.76 4.74
CA GLN A 59 -2.29 0.92 3.54
C GLN A 59 -3.77 0.71 3.19
N ILE A 60 -4.65 0.55 4.19
CA ILE A 60 -6.10 0.49 3.99
C ILE A 60 -6.62 1.83 3.44
N ALA A 61 -6.18 2.96 4.01
CA ALA A 61 -6.55 4.29 3.53
C ALA A 61 -6.08 4.51 2.08
N ALA A 62 -4.88 4.05 1.74
CA ALA A 62 -4.35 4.11 0.38
C ALA A 62 -5.16 3.24 -0.58
N LEU A 63 -5.59 2.04 -0.18
CA LEU A 63 -6.48 1.18 -0.96
C LEU A 63 -7.85 1.85 -1.18
N VAL A 64 -8.45 2.44 -0.15
CA VAL A 64 -9.72 3.18 -0.28
C VAL A 64 -9.57 4.36 -1.24
N ASN A 65 -8.47 5.12 -1.13
CA ASN A 65 -8.20 6.24 -2.02
C ASN A 65 -7.99 5.77 -3.49
N LEU A 66 -7.30 4.65 -3.71
CA LEU A 66 -7.19 4.02 -5.02
C LEU A 66 -8.58 3.64 -5.57
N LEU A 67 -9.44 3.05 -4.74
CA LEU A 67 -10.82 2.71 -5.12
C LEU A 67 -11.64 3.96 -5.45
N MET A 68 -11.44 5.09 -4.76
CA MET A 68 -12.06 6.37 -5.11
C MET A 68 -11.58 6.89 -6.47
N LEU A 69 -10.27 6.79 -6.77
CA LEU A 69 -9.72 7.15 -8.08
C LEU A 69 -10.28 6.27 -9.20
N LEU A 70 -10.39 4.96 -8.98
CA LEU A 70 -11.02 4.01 -9.89
C LEU A 70 -12.52 4.29 -10.05
N GLY A 71 -13.22 4.62 -8.96
CA GLY A 71 -14.64 5.00 -8.94
C GLY A 71 -14.95 6.28 -9.71
N GLY A 72 -13.93 7.14 -9.90
CA GLY A 72 -14.01 8.29 -10.79
C GLY A 72 -14.11 7.91 -12.26
N THR A 73 -13.67 6.72 -12.67
CA THR A 73 -13.62 6.30 -14.08
C THR A 73 -15.00 5.97 -14.64
N PHE A 74 -15.15 6.14 -15.95
CA PHE A 74 -16.37 5.74 -16.67
C PHE A 74 -16.65 4.24 -16.52
N LEU A 75 -15.61 3.41 -16.65
CA LEU A 75 -15.72 1.95 -16.54
C LEU A 75 -16.32 1.51 -15.20
N PHE A 76 -15.92 2.14 -14.09
CA PHE A 76 -16.48 1.83 -12.78
C PHE A 76 -17.93 2.32 -12.65
N ARG A 77 -18.21 3.57 -13.05
CA ARG A 77 -19.57 4.17 -12.96
C ARG A 77 -20.61 3.44 -13.79
N SER A 78 -20.21 2.91 -14.95
CA SER A 78 -21.09 2.16 -15.84
C SER A 78 -21.11 0.66 -15.55
N GLY A 79 -20.49 0.19 -14.45
CA GLY A 79 -20.53 -1.20 -14.02
C GLY A 79 -19.69 -2.17 -14.87
N LEU A 80 -18.78 -1.67 -15.72
CA LEU A 80 -17.87 -2.48 -16.53
C LEU A 80 -16.66 -2.97 -15.72
N PHE A 81 -16.92 -3.62 -14.58
CA PHE A 81 -15.89 -4.07 -13.65
C PHE A 81 -14.93 -5.08 -14.27
N GLY A 82 -15.39 -5.96 -15.15
CA GLY A 82 -14.52 -6.93 -15.83
C GLY A 82 -13.44 -6.26 -16.70
N MET A 83 -13.80 -5.19 -17.41
CA MET A 83 -12.87 -4.44 -18.25
C MET A 83 -11.91 -3.61 -17.39
N LEU A 84 -12.43 -2.96 -16.35
CA LEU A 84 -11.60 -2.25 -15.37
C LEU A 84 -10.58 -3.20 -14.71
N TYR A 85 -11.04 -4.36 -14.27
CA TYR A 85 -10.18 -5.39 -13.70
C TYR A 85 -9.11 -5.84 -14.68
N SER A 86 -9.44 -6.10 -15.96
CA SER A 86 -8.43 -6.44 -16.97
C SER A 86 -7.30 -5.40 -17.07
N HIS A 87 -7.64 -4.11 -16.96
CA HIS A 87 -6.66 -3.03 -17.04
C HIS A 87 -5.87 -2.77 -15.75
N PHE A 88 -6.45 -3.05 -14.57
CA PHE A 88 -5.88 -2.72 -13.26
C PHE A 88 -5.67 -3.95 -12.36
N ARG A 89 -5.77 -5.17 -12.89
CA ARG A 89 -5.69 -6.44 -12.15
C ARG A 89 -4.50 -6.50 -11.24
N LEU A 90 -3.33 -6.14 -11.77
CA LEU A 90 -2.08 -6.20 -11.02
C LEU A 90 -2.14 -5.29 -9.78
N VAL A 91 -2.61 -4.05 -9.95
CA VAL A 91 -2.74 -3.07 -8.85
C VAL A 91 -3.74 -3.56 -7.80
N LEU A 92 -4.89 -4.08 -8.25
CA LEU A 92 -5.98 -4.58 -7.40
C LEU A 92 -5.60 -5.85 -6.62
N LEU A 93 -4.67 -6.65 -7.14
CA LEU A 93 -4.15 -7.83 -6.45
C LEU A 93 -2.99 -7.49 -5.50
N VAL A 94 -2.10 -6.58 -5.91
CA VAL A 94 -0.90 -6.23 -5.14
C VAL A 94 -1.25 -5.51 -3.84
N HIS A 95 -2.28 -4.65 -3.81
CA HIS A 95 -2.70 -3.97 -2.58
C HIS A 95 -3.11 -4.93 -1.46
N PRO A 96 -4.13 -5.80 -1.63
CA PRO A 96 -4.54 -6.72 -0.57
C PRO A 96 -3.44 -7.72 -0.21
N LEU A 97 -2.65 -8.18 -1.20
CA LEU A 97 -1.52 -9.06 -0.94
C LEU A 97 -0.47 -8.39 -0.04
N TYR A 98 -0.12 -7.13 -0.31
CA TYR A 98 0.84 -6.40 0.51
C TYR A 98 0.31 -6.08 1.92
N ILE A 99 -0.97 -5.76 2.05
CA ILE A 99 -1.61 -5.60 3.38
C ILE A 99 -1.53 -6.90 4.18
N CYS A 100 -1.87 -8.04 3.57
CA CYS A 100 -1.75 -9.34 4.24
C CYS A 100 -0.31 -9.63 4.67
N LEU A 101 0.68 -9.38 3.79
CA LEU A 101 2.09 -9.56 4.14
C LEU A 101 2.50 -8.65 5.31
N THR A 102 2.05 -7.39 5.33
CA THR A 102 2.31 -6.45 6.44
C THR A 102 1.70 -6.92 7.75
N ILE A 103 0.46 -7.42 7.73
CA ILE A 103 -0.19 -7.98 8.92
C ILE A 103 0.56 -9.20 9.44
N ILE A 104 0.93 -10.14 8.56
CA ILE A 104 1.66 -11.35 8.96
C ILE A 104 3.01 -10.97 9.58
N LEU A 105 3.72 -10.00 9.00
CA LEU A 105 5.02 -9.55 9.52
C LEU A 105 4.86 -8.87 10.89
N GLY A 106 3.82 -8.04 11.04
CA GLY A 106 3.49 -7.41 12.32
C GLY A 106 3.15 -8.42 13.41
N ILE A 107 2.36 -9.46 13.10
CA ILE A 107 2.05 -10.55 14.05
C ILE A 107 3.32 -11.34 14.41
N ALA A 108 4.13 -11.70 13.41
CA ALA A 108 5.38 -12.43 13.64
C ALA A 108 6.32 -11.65 14.57
N ARG A 109 6.48 -10.35 14.33
CA ARG A 109 7.26 -9.46 15.19
C ARG A 109 6.70 -9.40 16.61
N MET A 110 5.39 -9.18 16.75
CA MET A 110 4.75 -9.07 18.07
C MET A 110 4.92 -10.36 18.89
N ASN A 111 4.82 -11.52 18.24
CA ASN A 111 5.03 -12.82 18.90
C ASN A 111 6.48 -13.01 19.37
N LEU A 112 7.47 -12.57 18.57
CA LEU A 112 8.88 -12.64 18.95
C LEU A 112 9.21 -11.68 20.10
N LEU A 113 8.67 -10.46 20.08
CA LEU A 113 8.87 -9.46 21.13
C LEU A 113 8.15 -9.80 22.45
N SER A 114 7.04 -10.57 22.39
CA SER A 114 6.29 -10.97 23.58
C SER A 114 6.88 -12.19 24.31
N SER A 115 7.91 -12.84 23.75
CA SER A 115 8.55 -14.01 24.34
C SER A 115 9.57 -13.59 25.41
N GLU A 116 9.29 -13.92 26.67
CA GLU A 116 9.97 -13.49 27.91
C GLU A 116 11.51 -13.69 27.98
N ASN A 117 12.12 -14.40 27.01
CA ASN A 117 13.54 -14.78 27.00
C ASN A 117 14.38 -14.15 25.88
N ALA A 118 13.79 -13.33 25.01
CA ALA A 118 14.55 -12.69 23.93
C ALA A 118 15.12 -11.35 24.42
N HIS A 119 16.34 -11.37 24.96
CA HIS A 119 17.21 -10.19 24.81
C HIS A 119 17.15 -9.78 23.34
N HIS A 120 17.03 -8.48 23.02
CA HIS A 120 16.84 -7.96 21.65
C HIS A 120 17.97 -8.32 20.65
N VAL A 121 19.00 -9.01 21.14
CA VAL A 121 19.87 -9.90 20.36
C VAL A 121 19.13 -11.25 20.31
N ASP A 122 18.25 -11.56 19.36
CA ASP A 122 18.58 -11.50 17.93
C ASP A 122 17.32 -11.85 17.09
N ILE A 123 16.39 -10.89 16.93
CA ILE A 123 15.21 -11.07 16.04
C ILE A 123 15.67 -11.36 14.60
N TRP A 124 16.89 -10.93 14.28
CA TRP A 124 17.54 -11.13 12.99
C TRP A 124 18.24 -12.49 12.85
N ASP A 125 18.66 -13.16 13.94
CA ASP A 125 19.11 -14.56 13.92
C ASP A 125 17.97 -15.55 13.64
N ALA A 126 16.72 -15.15 13.89
CA ALA A 126 15.58 -15.92 13.44
C ALA A 126 15.55 -15.88 11.90
N GLN A 127 16.20 -16.87 11.28
CA GLN A 127 16.39 -16.98 9.83
C GLN A 127 15.09 -16.82 9.05
N ASP A 128 13.98 -17.30 9.61
CA ASP A 128 12.64 -17.19 9.04
C ASP A 128 12.11 -15.75 9.04
N TYR A 129 12.37 -14.98 10.10
CA TYR A 129 11.94 -13.58 10.20
C TYR A 129 12.74 -12.69 9.24
N ALA A 130 14.07 -12.85 9.19
CA ALA A 130 14.92 -12.08 8.28
C ALA A 130 14.56 -12.32 6.80
N ALA A 131 14.32 -13.58 6.42
CA ALA A 131 13.86 -13.92 5.08
C ALA A 131 12.48 -13.32 4.77
N PHE A 132 11.55 -13.40 5.73
CA PHE A 132 10.20 -12.88 5.55
C PHE A 132 10.17 -11.34 5.46
N SER A 133 10.96 -10.64 6.29
CA SER A 133 11.18 -9.19 6.19
C SER A 133 11.77 -8.80 4.83
N GLY A 134 12.78 -9.54 4.34
CA GLY A 134 13.36 -9.31 3.01
C GLY A 134 12.33 -9.43 1.88
N ILE A 135 11.50 -10.49 1.91
CA ILE A 135 10.39 -10.68 0.96
C ILE A 135 9.39 -9.53 1.07
N HIS A 136 9.04 -9.11 2.28
CA HIS A 136 8.11 -8.00 2.52
C HIS A 136 8.64 -6.69 1.93
N LYS A 137 9.93 -6.36 2.09
CA LYS A 137 10.54 -5.17 1.50
C LYS A 137 10.54 -5.20 -0.04
N ILE A 138 10.80 -6.35 -0.64
CA ILE A 138 10.71 -6.51 -2.11
C ILE A 138 9.25 -6.34 -2.55
N ALA A 139 8.30 -6.92 -1.82
CA ALA A 139 6.87 -6.74 -2.09
C ALA A 139 6.44 -5.27 -1.94
N ALA A 140 7.01 -4.53 -0.99
CA ALA A 140 6.78 -3.09 -0.80
C ALA A 140 7.21 -2.29 -2.04
N MET A 141 8.39 -2.57 -2.60
CA MET A 141 8.83 -1.95 -3.85
C MET A 141 7.84 -2.18 -5.00
N CYS A 142 7.38 -3.41 -5.17
CA CYS A 142 6.35 -3.75 -6.16
C CYS A 142 5.06 -2.98 -5.89
N TYR A 143 4.61 -2.93 -4.65
CA TYR A 143 3.42 -2.20 -4.22
C TYR A 143 3.49 -0.71 -4.56
N TYR A 144 4.58 -0.02 -4.21
CA TYR A 144 4.73 1.40 -4.52
C TYR A 144 4.82 1.66 -6.02
N ALA A 145 5.59 0.85 -6.76
CA ALA A 145 5.71 1.00 -8.22
C ALA A 145 4.36 0.80 -8.92
N CYS A 146 3.59 -0.20 -8.50
CA CYS A 146 2.26 -0.47 -9.05
C CYS A 146 1.27 0.65 -8.72
N SER A 147 1.39 1.24 -7.54
CA SER A 147 0.55 2.35 -7.10
C SER A 147 0.81 3.63 -7.90
N ILE A 148 2.08 3.98 -8.11
CA ILE A 148 2.48 5.10 -8.97
C ILE A 148 1.99 4.85 -10.40
N TYR A 149 2.21 3.65 -10.94
CA TYR A 149 1.72 3.26 -12.26
C TYR A 149 0.19 3.40 -12.38
N ALA A 150 -0.56 3.04 -11.33
CA ALA A 150 -2.01 3.15 -11.32
C ALA A 150 -2.47 4.61 -11.42
N VAL A 151 -1.90 5.50 -10.61
CA VAL A 151 -2.22 6.93 -10.61
C VAL A 151 -1.87 7.57 -11.95
N GLU A 152 -0.68 7.27 -12.47
CA GLU A 152 -0.21 7.74 -13.76
C GLU A 152 -1.09 7.26 -14.93
N LYS A 153 -1.51 5.99 -14.89
CA LYS A 153 -2.43 5.42 -15.87
C LYS A 153 -3.82 6.07 -15.78
N LEU A 154 -4.32 6.32 -14.58
CA LEU A 154 -5.61 6.98 -14.35
C LEU A 154 -5.58 8.46 -14.72
N ARG A 155 -4.42 9.09 -14.85
CA ARG A 155 -4.30 10.46 -15.37
C ARG A 155 -4.72 10.57 -16.84
N ASP A 156 -4.71 9.46 -17.58
CA ASP A 156 -5.16 9.42 -18.96
C ASP A 156 -6.69 9.62 -19.07
N ARG A 157 -7.09 10.68 -19.77
CA ARG A 157 -8.48 11.09 -19.97
C ARG A 157 -9.35 10.01 -20.63
N LYS A 158 -8.75 9.04 -21.32
CA LYS A 158 -9.51 7.93 -21.92
C LYS A 158 -10.34 7.16 -20.89
N TYR A 159 -9.89 7.04 -19.64
CA TYR A 159 -10.62 6.33 -18.59
C TYR A 159 -11.87 7.06 -18.11
N TYR A 160 -12.03 8.35 -18.45
CA TYR A 160 -13.19 9.18 -18.10
C TYR A 160 -14.11 9.46 -19.29
N SER A 161 -13.67 9.16 -20.52
CA SER A 161 -14.44 9.43 -21.74
C SER A 161 -15.36 8.27 -22.10
N HIS A 162 -16.67 8.51 -22.08
CA HIS A 162 -17.69 7.57 -22.59
C HIS A 162 -17.47 7.23 -24.07
N GLU A 163 -17.18 8.22 -24.91
CA GLU A 163 -17.06 8.03 -26.36
C GLU A 163 -15.92 7.09 -26.77
N PHE A 164 -14.89 6.98 -25.93
CA PHE A 164 -13.75 6.10 -26.20
C PHE A 164 -14.12 4.63 -25.97
N TRP A 165 -14.85 4.35 -24.88
CA TRP A 165 -15.21 2.99 -24.50
C TRP A 165 -16.43 2.44 -25.23
N MET A 166 -17.34 3.30 -25.70
CA MET A 166 -18.53 2.89 -26.47
C MET A 166 -18.25 2.67 -27.96
N ARG A 167 -17.09 3.09 -28.47
CA ARG A 167 -16.66 2.87 -29.86
C ARG A 167 -15.91 1.55 -30.07
N LYS A 168 -15.67 0.79 -29.01
CA LYS A 168 -14.87 -0.43 -29.00
C LYS A 168 -15.73 -1.60 -28.55
#